data_AF-A0A4Y4D1G6-F1
#
_entry.id   AF-A0A4Y4D1G6-F1
#
_cell.length_a   1.000
_cell.length_b   1.000
_cell.length_c   1.000
_cell.angle_alpha   90.00
_cell.angle_beta   90.00
_cell.angle_gamma   90.00
#
_symmetry.space_group_name_H-M   'P 1'
#
loop_
_entity.id
_entity.type
_entity.pdbx_description
1 polymer ?
#
loop_
_entity_poly.entity_id
_entity_poly.type
_entity_poly.pdbx_seq_one_letter_code
_entity_poly.pdbx_strand_id
1 'polypeptide(L)'
;MPDRAWLEQPPPWVVFPRMEPLEAAADQGAQEAWVDQVWRPFWASLGAAERDAYLSQWGASEAWRGAIHFLFETPEGFDAAADAAESARWLAQAEPAARSPRGIAALLSRLFGKRG
;
A
#
# COMPACT_ATOMS: atom_id res chain seq x y z
N MET A 1 -29.61 -15.50 11.42
CA MET A 1 -28.27 -15.82 10.86
C MET A 1 -28.04 -14.77 9.79
N PRO A 2 -27.05 -13.86 9.91
CA PRO A 2 -26.84 -12.88 8.86
C PRO A 2 -26.57 -13.63 7.55
N ASP A 3 -27.21 -13.17 6.49
CA ASP A 3 -27.13 -13.74 5.15
C ASP A 3 -25.67 -14.00 4.78
N ARG A 4 -25.35 -15.25 4.43
CA ARG A 4 -24.00 -15.67 4.02
C ARG A 4 -23.65 -15.18 2.61
N ALA A 5 -24.01 -13.94 2.27
CA ALA A 5 -23.67 -13.30 1.00
C ALA A 5 -22.15 -13.32 0.75
N TRP A 6 -21.34 -13.40 1.79
CA TRP A 6 -19.89 -13.52 1.71
C TRP A 6 -19.39 -14.84 1.13
N LEU A 7 -20.24 -15.87 1.05
CA LEU A 7 -19.91 -17.12 0.35
C LEU A 7 -19.93 -16.96 -1.17
N GLU A 8 -20.60 -15.94 -1.71
CA GLU A 8 -20.69 -15.74 -3.15
C GLU A 8 -19.47 -15.04 -3.73
N GLN A 9 -18.70 -14.33 -2.92
CA GLN A 9 -17.50 -13.65 -3.38
C GLN A 9 -16.28 -14.58 -3.23
N PRO A 10 -15.82 -15.24 -4.32
CA PRO A 10 -14.66 -16.11 -4.24
C PRO A 10 -13.40 -15.30 -3.88
N PRO A 11 -12.43 -15.91 -3.19
CA PRO A 11 -11.15 -15.27 -2.90
C PRO A 11 -10.20 -15.29 -4.11
N PRO A 12 -9.12 -14.48 -4.11
CA PRO A 12 -8.20 -14.36 -5.24
C PRO A 12 -7.59 -15.70 -5.69
N TRP A 13 -7.19 -16.57 -4.77
CA TRP A 13 -6.61 -17.89 -5.10
C TRP A 13 -7.61 -18.89 -5.71
N VAL A 14 -8.91 -18.64 -5.58
CA VAL A 14 -9.94 -19.46 -6.23
C VAL A 14 -10.19 -18.97 -7.65
N VAL A 15 -10.26 -17.65 -7.87
CA VAL A 15 -10.47 -17.05 -9.20
C VAL A 15 -9.21 -17.16 -10.06
N PHE A 16 -8.04 -17.03 -9.45
CA PHE A 16 -6.74 -17.09 -10.10
C PHE A 16 -5.85 -18.15 -9.43
N PRO A 17 -6.01 -19.45 -9.78
CA PRO A 17 -5.30 -20.55 -9.10
C PRO A 17 -3.77 -20.54 -9.23
N ARG A 18 -3.22 -19.72 -10.14
CA ARG A 18 -1.77 -19.56 -10.35
C ARG A 18 -1.21 -18.27 -9.73
N MET A 19 -2.05 -17.49 -9.07
CA MET A 19 -1.63 -16.27 -8.39
C MET A 19 -0.94 -16.64 -7.08
N GLU A 20 0.25 -16.10 -6.86
CA GLU A 20 0.93 -16.19 -5.58
C GLU A 20 0.43 -15.12 -4.61
N PRO A 21 0.49 -15.37 -3.28
CA PRO A 21 -0.12 -14.48 -2.28
C PRO A 21 0.29 -13.01 -2.35
N LEU A 22 1.55 -12.72 -2.69
CA LEU A 22 2.06 -11.34 -2.79
C LEU A 22 1.79 -10.68 -4.15
N GLU A 23 1.44 -11.46 -5.18
CA GLU A 23 1.11 -10.93 -6.50
C GLU A 23 -0.25 -10.22 -6.51
N ALA A 24 -1.09 -10.48 -5.50
CA ALA A 24 -2.42 -9.89 -5.34
C ALA A 24 -2.41 -8.35 -5.32
N ALA A 25 -1.29 -7.71 -5.00
CA ALA A 25 -1.13 -6.25 -5.02
C ALA A 25 0.02 -5.77 -5.93
N ALA A 26 0.65 -6.67 -6.70
CA ALA A 26 1.91 -6.38 -7.39
C ALA A 26 1.85 -6.55 -8.92
N ASP A 27 0.88 -7.29 -9.47
CA ASP A 27 0.84 -7.59 -10.91
C ASP A 27 -0.09 -6.65 -11.69
N GLN A 28 0.44 -5.93 -12.69
CA GLN A 28 -0.35 -5.01 -13.51
C GLN A 28 -1.20 -5.78 -14.53
N GLY A 29 -2.51 -5.84 -14.34
CA GLY A 29 -3.40 -6.53 -15.27
C GLY A 29 -4.80 -6.86 -14.75
N ALA A 30 -5.44 -7.84 -15.38
CA ALA A 30 -6.80 -8.27 -15.03
C ALA A 30 -6.92 -8.80 -13.60
N GLN A 31 -5.82 -9.32 -13.06
CA GLN A 31 -5.73 -9.82 -11.68
C GLN A 31 -5.84 -8.68 -10.66
N GLU A 32 -4.95 -7.69 -10.72
CA GLU A 32 -5.01 -6.47 -9.90
C GLU A 32 -6.35 -5.76 -10.06
N ALA A 33 -6.82 -5.57 -11.30
CA ALA A 33 -8.10 -4.90 -11.55
C ALA A 33 -9.27 -5.61 -10.84
N TRP A 34 -9.32 -6.95 -10.88
CA TRP A 34 -10.36 -7.70 -10.18
C TRP A 34 -10.18 -7.66 -8.66
N VAL A 35 -8.95 -7.79 -8.15
CA VAL A 35 -8.66 -7.71 -6.72
C VAL A 35 -9.07 -6.35 -6.17
N ASP A 36 -8.68 -5.26 -6.82
CA ASP A 36 -8.94 -3.90 -6.32
C ASP A 36 -10.38 -3.44 -6.51
N GLN A 37 -11.05 -3.85 -7.58
CA GLN A 37 -12.41 -3.37 -7.88
C GLN A 37 -13.51 -4.26 -7.31
N VAL A 38 -13.24 -5.55 -7.11
CA VAL A 38 -14.26 -6.52 -6.68
C VAL A 38 -13.96 -7.04 -5.28
N TRP A 39 -12.77 -7.62 -5.08
CA TRP A 39 -12.49 -8.36 -3.86
C TRP A 39 -12.12 -7.44 -2.67
N ARG A 40 -11.29 -6.42 -2.89
CA ARG A 40 -10.84 -5.48 -1.86
C ARG A 40 -12.00 -4.71 -1.21
N PRO A 41 -12.99 -4.15 -1.95
CA PRO A 41 -14.15 -3.48 -1.33
C PRO A 41 -14.99 -4.45 -0.49
N PHE A 42 -15.18 -5.68 -0.97
CA PHE A 42 -15.85 -6.73 -0.23
C PHE A 42 -15.08 -7.07 1.07
N TRP A 43 -13.78 -7.31 0.99
CA TRP A 43 -12.94 -7.60 2.15
C TRP A 43 -12.97 -6.49 3.20
N ALA A 44 -12.92 -5.23 2.75
CA ALA A 44 -13.02 -4.06 3.61
C ALA A 44 -14.38 -3.94 4.31
N SER A 45 -15.45 -4.45 3.70
CA SER A 45 -16.80 -4.43 4.29
C SER A 45 -16.98 -5.43 5.45
N LEU A 46 -16.14 -6.46 5.53
CA LEU A 46 -16.19 -7.47 6.59
C LEU A 46 -15.55 -6.97 7.89
N GLY A 47 -16.15 -7.33 9.03
CA GLY A 47 -15.53 -7.19 10.34
C GLY A 47 -14.50 -8.29 10.63
N ALA A 48 -13.68 -8.10 11.67
CA ALA A 48 -12.60 -9.04 12.03
C ALA A 48 -13.06 -10.50 12.19
N ALA A 49 -14.19 -10.74 12.88
CA ALA A 49 -14.73 -12.08 13.06
C ALA A 49 -15.23 -12.71 11.74
N GLU A 50 -15.77 -11.89 10.83
CA GLU A 50 -16.27 -12.34 9.53
C GLU A 50 -15.12 -12.64 8.57
N ARG A 51 -14.04 -11.86 8.62
CA ARG A 51 -12.79 -12.10 7.89
C ARG A 51 -12.16 -13.43 8.27
N ASP A 52 -12.03 -13.72 9.57
CA ASP A 52 -11.46 -15.01 10.00
C ASP A 52 -12.36 -16.20 9.62
N ALA A 53 -13.68 -16.03 9.74
CA ALA A 53 -14.64 -17.04 9.28
C ALA A 53 -14.54 -17.28 7.76
N TYR A 54 -14.41 -16.21 6.96
CA TYR A 54 -14.23 -16.29 5.51
C TYR A 54 -12.94 -17.03 5.13
N LEU A 55 -11.80 -16.66 5.73
CA LEU A 55 -10.50 -17.31 5.48
C LEU A 55 -10.53 -18.79 5.87
N SER A 56 -11.18 -19.13 6.98
CA SER A 56 -11.31 -20.50 7.45
C SER A 56 -12.22 -21.33 6.55
N GLN A 57 -13.34 -20.76 6.09
CA GLN A 57 -14.28 -21.42 5.19
C GLN A 57 -13.67 -21.73 3.82
N TRP A 58 -12.85 -20.82 3.28
CA TRP A 58 -12.20 -20.98 1.99
C TRP A 58 -10.85 -21.72 2.06
N GLY A 59 -10.46 -22.20 3.24
CA GLY A 59 -9.23 -22.98 3.43
C GLY A 59 -7.96 -22.19 3.11
N ALA A 60 -7.92 -20.89 3.45
CA ALA A 60 -6.76 -20.04 3.20
C ALA A 60 -5.51 -20.61 3.90
N SER A 61 -4.44 -20.81 3.13
CA SER A 61 -3.14 -21.22 3.67
C SER A 61 -2.53 -20.10 4.52
N GLU A 62 -1.55 -20.44 5.38
CA GLU A 62 -0.85 -19.43 6.19
C GLU A 62 -0.20 -18.33 5.33
N ALA A 63 0.32 -18.68 4.15
CA ALA A 63 0.90 -17.73 3.23
C ALA A 63 -0.14 -16.71 2.73
N TRP A 64 -1.35 -17.16 2.39
CA TRP A 64 -2.45 -16.28 2.00
C TRP A 64 -2.96 -15.42 3.15
N ARG A 65 -3.07 -15.99 4.35
CA ARG A 65 -3.45 -15.21 5.56
C ARG A 65 -2.43 -14.11 5.84
N GLY A 66 -1.14 -14.44 5.79
CA GLY A 66 -0.04 -13.49 6.01
C GLY A 66 0.00 -12.39 4.94
N ALA A 67 -0.13 -12.75 3.67
CA ALA A 67 -0.16 -11.77 2.59
C ALA A 67 -1.39 -10.85 2.68
N ILE A 68 -2.56 -11.38 3.02
CA ILE A 68 -3.77 -10.56 3.17
C ILE A 68 -3.62 -9.56 4.31
N HIS A 69 -3.15 -10.02 5.46
CA HIS A 69 -2.85 -9.15 6.60
C HIS A 69 -1.84 -8.06 6.20
N PHE A 70 -0.77 -8.44 5.49
CA PHE A 70 0.27 -7.49 5.07
C PHE A 70 -0.23 -6.44 4.04
N LEU A 71 -1.05 -6.86 3.06
CA LEU A 71 -1.43 -6.03 1.91
C LEU A 71 -2.73 -5.24 2.11
N PHE A 72 -3.66 -5.76 2.90
CA PHE A 72 -5.03 -5.24 2.98
C PHE A 72 -5.48 -4.87 4.39
N GLU A 73 -4.77 -5.29 5.43
CA GLU A 73 -5.05 -4.84 6.79
C GLU A 73 -4.12 -3.68 7.13
N THR A 74 -4.67 -2.47 7.14
CA THR A 74 -3.99 -1.34 7.78
C THR A 74 -3.85 -1.63 9.26
N PRO A 75 -2.66 -1.42 9.86
CA PRO A 75 -2.52 -1.60 11.29
C PRO A 75 -3.54 -0.71 12.01
N GLU A 76 -4.25 -1.29 12.98
CA GLU A 76 -5.22 -0.57 13.78
C GLU A 76 -4.56 0.72 14.33
N GLY A 77 -5.08 1.89 13.92
CA GLY A 77 -4.54 3.20 14.34
C GLY A 77 -3.64 3.93 13.33
N PHE A 78 -3.43 3.41 12.12
CA PHE A 78 -2.76 4.18 11.05
C PHE A 78 -3.69 5.27 10.50
N ASP A 79 -3.61 6.46 11.08
CA ASP A 79 -4.26 7.66 10.56
C ASP A 79 -3.43 8.24 9.41
N ALA A 80 -3.70 7.73 8.20
CA ALA A 80 -3.06 8.21 6.97
C ALA A 80 -3.24 9.73 6.75
N ALA A 81 -4.31 10.33 7.26
CA ALA A 81 -4.52 11.76 7.15
C ALA A 81 -3.62 12.55 8.12
N ALA A 82 -3.44 12.04 9.34
CA ALA A 82 -2.48 12.61 10.29
C ALA A 82 -1.03 12.50 9.79
N ASP A 83 -0.63 11.35 9.24
CA ASP A 83 0.69 11.13 8.67
C ASP A 83 0.96 12.05 7.46
N ALA A 84 0.00 12.15 6.53
CA ALA A 84 0.10 13.07 5.40
C ALA A 84 0.18 14.54 5.86
N ALA A 85 -0.57 14.92 6.91
CA ALA A 85 -0.51 16.26 7.49
C ALA A 85 0.83 16.54 8.18
N GLU A 86 1.43 15.55 8.85
CA GLU A 86 2.75 15.65 9.45
C GLU A 86 3.84 15.82 8.39
N SER A 87 3.80 15.04 7.31
CA SER A 87 4.73 15.16 6.19
C SER A 87 4.63 16.52 5.48
N ALA A 88 3.40 17.02 5.29
CA ALA A 88 3.18 18.37 4.75
C ALA A 88 3.74 19.46 5.66
N ARG A 89 3.64 19.30 7.00
CA ARG A 89 4.27 20.20 7.97
C ARG A 89 5.79 20.13 7.91
N TRP A 90 6.36 18.94 7.71
CA TRP A 90 7.81 18.78 7.56
C TRP A 90 8.30 19.49 6.30
N LEU A 91 7.63 19.30 5.16
CA LEU A 91 7.95 19.99 3.90
C LEU A 91 7.78 21.50 3.99
N ALA A 92 6.75 21.99 4.68
CA ALA A 92 6.54 23.42 4.90
C ALA A 92 7.60 24.06 5.79
N GLN A 93 8.22 23.28 6.69
CA GLN A 93 9.31 23.71 7.57
C GLN A 93 10.70 23.53 6.92
N ALA A 94 10.82 22.68 5.90
CA ALA A 94 12.08 22.32 5.27
C ALA A 94 12.68 23.39 4.33
N GLU A 95 12.00 24.51 4.06
CA GLU A 95 12.57 25.64 3.30
C GLU A 95 12.35 26.96 4.06
N PRO A 96 13.44 27.67 4.42
CA PRO A 96 14.50 28.05 3.50
C PRO A 96 15.91 27.63 3.98
N ALA A 97 16.37 26.46 3.55
CA ALA A 97 17.80 26.11 3.58
C ALA A 97 18.37 25.80 2.19
N ALA A 98 17.52 25.62 1.17
CA ALA A 98 17.93 25.30 -0.20
C ALA A 98 17.86 26.49 -1.18
N ARG A 99 17.82 27.74 -0.68
CA ARG A 99 18.04 28.94 -1.51
C ARG A 99 19.25 29.76 -1.04
N SER A 100 20.43 29.26 -1.37
CA SER A 100 21.55 30.16 -1.67
C SER A 100 22.23 29.73 -2.98
N PRO A 101 21.77 30.22 -4.14
CA PRO A 101 22.49 30.02 -5.42
C PRO A 101 23.87 30.71 -5.41
N ARG A 102 24.22 31.46 -4.36
CA ARG A 102 25.51 32.12 -4.21
C ARG A 102 26.64 31.20 -3.74
N GLY A 103 26.34 30.07 -3.08
CA GLY A 103 27.37 29.15 -2.59
C GLY A 103 28.00 28.28 -3.66
N ILE A 104 27.16 27.69 -4.53
CA ILE A 104 27.61 26.74 -5.57
C ILE A 104 28.33 27.49 -6.70
N ALA A 105 27.84 28.67 -7.09
CA ALA A 105 28.52 29.50 -8.10
C ALA A 105 29.92 29.94 -7.64
N ALA A 106 30.09 30.31 -6.36
CA ALA A 106 31.38 30.71 -5.80
C ALA A 106 32.38 29.53 -5.70
N LEU A 107 31.89 28.31 -5.47
CA LEU A 107 32.71 27.10 -5.42
C LEU A 107 33.21 26.67 -6.80
N LEU A 108 32.38 26.84 -7.84
CA LEU A 108 32.75 26.49 -9.23
C LEU A 108 33.75 27.50 -9.84
N SER A 109 33.65 28.80 -9.50
CA SER A 109 34.63 29.81 -9.94
C SER A 109 36.03 29.59 -9.35
N ARG A 110 36.14 28.94 -8.19
CA ARG A 110 37.43 28.68 -7.52
C ARG A 110 38.17 27.46 -8.08
N LEU A 111 37.45 26.53 -8.72
CA LEU A 111 38.01 25.33 -9.36
C LEU A 111 38.45 25.58 -10.82
N PHE A 112 37.83 26.54 -11.50
CA PHE A 112 38.13 26.84 -12.92
C PHE A 112 38.96 28.12 -13.14
N GLY A 113 39.31 28.87 -12.08
CA GLY A 113 40.05 30.13 -12.17
C GLY A 113 41.53 30.04 -11.80
N LYS A 114 42.32 29.11 -12.37
CA LYS A 114 43.80 29.22 -12.39
C LYS A 114 44.42 28.39 -13.52
N ARG A 115 44.34 28.91 -14.75
CA ARG A 115 45.36 28.68 -15.77
C ARG A 115 45.67 30.03 -16.43
N GLY A 116 46.77 30.61 -15.98
CA GLY A 116 47.42 31.81 -16.46
C GLY A 116 48.82 31.80 -15.86
#